data_AF-A0A165LM78-F1
#
_entry.id   AF-A0A165LM78-F1
#
_cell.length_a   1.000
_cell.length_b   1.000
_cell.length_c   1.000
_cell.angle_alpha   90.00
_cell.angle_beta   90.00
_cell.angle_gamma   90.00
#
_symmetry.space_group_name_H-M   'P 1'
#
loop_
_entity.id
_entity.type
_entity.pdbx_description
1 polymer ?
#
loop_
_entity_poly.entity_id
_entity_poly.type
_entity_poly.pdbx_seq_one_letter_code
_entity_poly.pdbx_strand_id
1 'polypeptide(L)'
;MVVDGLLKPIKKVTYVVSPEISGIPISLPLVANLIYGPSYVSMDYAMHHYGIIPELVVEVTSMTTKRGKMFDLPLGMYSYTHSPLELYAIGIDRVENADHTGYLMASPEKALCDKLLFTRNLNVGTMCGMRELLFDDLSVDDDSLVRFNPEVIRACMSAGLKSDMVKALLQVVTSRQGVDL
;
A
#
# COMPACT_ATOMS: atom_id res chain seq x y z
N MET A 1 25.19 20.17 17.10
CA MET A 1 24.49 21.47 17.08
C MET A 1 23.51 21.44 15.92
N VAL A 2 22.21 21.36 16.18
CA VAL A 2 21.17 21.52 15.16
C VAL A 2 20.97 23.02 15.02
N VAL A 3 21.15 23.57 13.81
CA VAL A 3 20.94 24.99 13.53
C VAL A 3 19.44 25.18 13.26
N ASP A 4 18.81 26.12 13.96
CA ASP A 4 17.36 26.36 13.87
C ASP A 4 16.92 26.60 12.42
N GLY A 5 15.88 25.86 11.99
CA GLY A 5 15.22 26.01 10.68
C GLY A 5 15.72 25.12 9.54
N LEU A 6 16.91 24.52 9.64
CA LEU A 6 17.50 23.71 8.55
C LEU A 6 17.01 22.26 8.49
N LEU A 7 16.64 21.69 9.63
CA LEU A 7 16.27 20.29 9.78
C LEU A 7 14.95 20.17 10.53
N LYS A 8 13.96 19.50 9.95
CA LYS A 8 12.70 19.16 10.66
C LYS A 8 12.82 17.74 11.25
N PRO A 9 12.67 17.57 12.58
CA PRO A 9 12.78 16.25 13.21
C PRO A 9 11.57 15.38 12.85
N ILE A 10 11.83 14.13 12.48
CA ILE A 10 10.80 13.14 12.14
C ILE A 10 10.57 12.19 13.34
N LYS A 11 11.65 11.75 13.99
CA LYS A 11 11.67 10.88 15.19
C LYS A 11 13.05 11.04 15.83
N LYS A 12 13.26 10.61 17.09
CA LYS A 12 14.61 10.58 17.68
C LYS A 12 15.61 9.96 16.68
N VAL A 13 16.57 10.77 16.21
CA VAL A 13 17.66 10.45 15.27
C VAL A 13 17.36 10.58 13.74
N THR A 14 16.17 10.99 13.30
CA THR A 14 15.88 11.19 11.86
C THR A 14 15.43 12.61 11.54
N TYR A 15 16.07 13.23 10.55
CA TYR A 15 15.80 14.60 10.09
C TYR A 15 15.54 14.61 8.59
N VAL A 16 14.67 15.50 8.12
CA VAL A 16 14.53 15.86 6.70
C VAL A 16 15.04 17.27 6.48
N VAL A 17 15.69 17.48 5.33
CA VAL A 17 16.00 18.81 4.83
C VAL A 17 14.69 19.46 4.37
N SER A 18 14.50 20.72 4.73
CA SER A 18 13.28 21.44 4.39
C SER A 18 13.18 21.67 2.87
N PRO A 19 12.00 21.48 2.23
CA PRO A 19 11.81 21.76 0.81
C PRO A 19 12.16 23.19 0.41
N GLU A 20 12.00 24.13 1.33
CA GLU A 20 12.36 25.54 1.16
C GLU A 20 13.87 25.73 0.95
N ILE A 21 14.69 24.76 1.37
CA ILE A 21 16.15 24.78 1.25
C ILE A 21 16.63 23.84 0.14
N SER A 22 16.07 22.63 0.04
CA SER A 22 16.48 21.63 -0.95
C SER A 22 15.89 21.87 -2.34
N GLY A 23 14.75 22.57 -2.43
CA GLY A 23 13.96 22.67 -3.66
C GLY A 23 13.25 21.37 -4.06
N ILE A 24 13.35 20.31 -3.23
CA ILE A 24 12.82 18.97 -3.51
C ILE A 24 11.69 18.68 -2.50
N PRO A 25 10.47 18.31 -2.95
CA PRO A 25 9.39 17.91 -2.07
C PRO A 25 9.77 16.70 -1.19
N ILE A 26 9.29 16.68 0.05
CA ILE A 26 9.51 15.53 0.93
C ILE A 26 8.70 14.34 0.43
N SER A 27 9.39 13.24 0.12
CA SER A 27 8.75 11.96 -0.20
C SER A 27 8.22 11.30 1.09
N LEU A 28 6.92 11.51 1.37
CA LEU A 28 6.22 10.85 2.48
C LEU A 28 6.35 9.30 2.49
N PRO A 29 6.26 8.58 1.35
CA PRO A 29 6.40 7.12 1.37
C PRO A 29 7.84 6.68 1.71
N LEU A 30 8.85 7.46 1.30
CA LEU A 30 10.23 7.24 1.73
C LEU A 30 10.40 7.47 3.23
N VAL A 31 9.79 8.53 3.77
CA VAL A 31 9.79 8.77 5.22
C VAL A 31 9.20 7.58 5.98
N ALA A 32 8.09 7.00 5.49
CA ALA A 32 7.46 5.84 6.10
C ALA A 32 8.43 4.63 6.20
N ASN A 33 9.10 4.29 5.10
CA ASN A 33 10.10 3.21 5.07
C ASN A 33 11.23 3.44 6.08
N LEU A 34 11.68 4.69 6.25
CA LEU A 34 12.80 5.05 7.12
C LEU A 34 12.43 5.05 8.61
N ILE A 35 11.23 5.51 8.99
CA ILE A 35 10.86 5.66 10.41
C ILE A 35 10.51 4.32 11.08
N TYR A 36 10.10 3.32 10.28
CA TYR A 36 9.71 2.01 10.78
C TYR A 36 9.94 0.86 9.78
N GLY A 37 11.21 0.61 9.44
CA GLY A 37 11.63 -0.57 8.68
C GLY A 37 11.77 -1.84 9.54
N PRO A 38 11.70 -3.06 8.97
CA PRO A 38 11.36 -3.34 7.57
C PRO A 38 9.87 -3.07 7.30
N SER A 39 9.58 -2.32 6.25
CA SER A 39 8.23 -2.00 5.80
C SER A 39 8.21 -1.61 4.32
N TYR A 40 7.02 -1.66 3.73
CA TYR A 40 6.70 -1.10 2.42
C TYR A 40 5.36 -0.38 2.48
N VAL A 41 5.18 0.63 1.65
CA VAL A 41 3.93 1.41 1.56
C VAL A 41 2.88 0.60 0.80
N SER A 42 1.65 0.52 1.29
CA SER A 42 0.59 -0.35 0.73
C SER A 42 -0.80 0.17 1.08
N MET A 43 -1.83 -0.65 0.91
CA MET A 43 -3.24 -0.37 1.21
C MET A 43 -3.70 0.94 0.52
N ASP A 44 -4.52 1.75 1.20
CA ASP A 44 -5.17 2.93 0.61
C ASP A 44 -4.16 3.89 -0.01
N TYR A 45 -3.01 4.15 0.63
CA TYR A 45 -2.00 5.05 0.09
C TYR A 45 -1.46 4.56 -1.27
N ALA A 46 -1.15 3.28 -1.39
CA ALA A 46 -0.68 2.71 -2.66
C ALA A 46 -1.82 2.60 -3.69
N MET A 47 -3.04 2.25 -3.26
CA MET A 47 -4.22 2.21 -4.14
C MET A 47 -4.51 3.58 -4.75
N HIS A 48 -4.46 4.64 -3.95
CA HIS A 48 -4.58 6.02 -4.43
C HIS A 48 -3.42 6.40 -5.36
N HIS A 49 -2.18 6.05 -5.01
CA HIS A 49 -0.99 6.31 -5.85
C HIS A 49 -1.13 5.72 -7.27
N TYR A 50 -1.73 4.54 -7.40
CA TYR A 50 -1.97 3.90 -8.70
C TYR A 50 -3.30 4.29 -9.36
N GLY A 51 -4.09 5.17 -8.74
CA GLY A 51 -5.42 5.56 -9.24
C GLY A 51 -6.46 4.44 -9.18
N ILE A 52 -6.25 3.43 -8.32
CA ILE A 52 -7.22 2.35 -8.09
C ILE A 52 -8.46 2.90 -7.37
N ILE A 53 -8.29 3.87 -6.48
CA ILE A 53 -9.38 4.54 -5.76
C ILE A 53 -9.29 6.06 -5.93
N PRO A 54 -10.44 6.77 -6.06
CA PRO A 54 -10.46 8.21 -6.22
C PRO A 54 -10.26 8.98 -4.92
N GLU A 55 -10.56 8.37 -3.76
CA GLU A 55 -10.52 9.05 -2.47
C GLU A 55 -9.11 9.51 -2.12
N LEU A 56 -8.99 10.75 -1.65
CA LEU A 56 -7.73 11.30 -1.18
C LEU A 56 -7.32 10.61 0.13
N VAL A 57 -6.09 10.10 0.16
CA VAL A 57 -5.55 9.42 1.34
C VAL A 57 -4.60 10.36 2.08
N VAL A 58 -4.94 10.67 3.33
CA VAL A 58 -4.16 11.57 4.20
C VAL A 58 -3.12 10.83 5.05
N GLU A 59 -3.27 9.52 5.20
CA GLU A 59 -2.43 8.66 6.02
C GLU A 59 -1.51 7.81 5.14
N VAL A 60 -0.21 7.78 5.44
CA VAL A 60 0.73 6.89 4.76
C VAL A 60 0.62 5.49 5.38
N THR A 61 -0.15 4.63 4.74
CA THR A 61 -0.37 3.25 5.16
C THR A 61 0.74 2.33 4.68
N SER A 62 1.24 1.46 5.56
CA SER A 62 2.34 0.55 5.27
C SER A 62 2.11 -0.84 5.86
N MET A 63 2.76 -1.85 5.28
CA MET A 63 2.87 -3.19 5.83
C MET A 63 4.24 -3.41 6.45
N THR A 64 4.33 -4.25 7.48
CA THR A 64 5.59 -4.55 8.18
C THR A 64 5.59 -5.97 8.72
N THR A 65 6.77 -6.60 8.82
CA THR A 65 6.92 -7.87 9.56
C THR A 65 7.01 -7.68 11.07
N LYS A 66 7.10 -6.44 11.55
CA LYS A 66 7.07 -6.09 12.98
C LYS A 66 5.63 -5.98 13.50
N ARG A 67 5.47 -5.77 14.80
CA ARG A 67 4.16 -5.44 15.39
C ARG A 67 3.61 -4.16 14.75
N GLY A 68 2.31 -4.12 14.50
CA GLY A 68 1.66 -2.92 13.99
C GLY A 68 1.85 -1.70 14.90
N LYS A 69 1.92 -0.52 14.29
CA LYS A 69 2.24 0.74 14.98
C LYS A 69 1.67 1.93 14.23
N MET A 70 1.41 3.03 14.94
CA MET A 70 1.06 4.32 14.37
C MET A 70 2.04 5.39 14.85
N PHE A 71 2.29 6.38 14.00
CA PHE A 71 3.06 7.58 14.32
C PHE A 71 2.27 8.80 13.86
N ASP A 72 2.07 9.72 14.80
CA ASP A 72 1.60 11.07 14.53
C ASP A 72 2.83 11.98 14.52
N LEU A 73 3.21 12.43 13.32
CA LEU A 73 4.39 13.26 13.10
C LEU A 73 3.99 14.59 12.44
N PRO A 74 4.81 15.65 12.56
CA PRO A 74 4.53 16.93 11.90
C PRO A 74 4.38 16.84 10.37
N LEU A 75 4.89 15.78 9.75
CA LEU A 75 4.80 15.53 8.31
C LEU A 75 3.53 14.76 7.89
N GLY A 76 2.78 14.19 8.83
CA GLY A 76 1.57 13.43 8.55
C GLY A 76 1.38 12.21 9.47
N MET A 77 0.28 11.50 9.22
CA MET A 77 -0.03 10.24 9.90
C MET A 77 0.63 9.08 9.16
N TYR A 78 1.21 8.15 9.93
CA TYR A 78 1.81 6.93 9.39
C TYR A 78 1.31 5.73 10.16
N SER A 79 0.81 4.71 9.47
CA SER A 79 0.41 3.45 10.08
C SER A 79 1.11 2.25 9.46
N TYR A 80 1.27 1.24 10.30
CA TYR A 80 1.95 0.01 9.98
C TYR A 80 1.09 -1.15 10.43
N THR A 81 0.70 -1.99 9.47
CA THR A 81 -0.05 -3.22 9.71
C THR A 81 0.89 -4.42 9.64
N HIS A 82 0.78 -5.32 10.62
CA HIS A 82 1.60 -6.52 10.64
C HIS A 82 1.20 -7.47 9.50
N SER A 83 2.16 -7.84 8.65
CA SER A 83 2.03 -8.88 7.63
C SER A 83 2.85 -10.10 8.03
N PRO A 84 2.30 -11.32 7.93
CA PRO A 84 3.09 -12.56 7.91
C PRO A 84 4.16 -12.51 6.82
N LEU A 85 5.26 -13.25 7.01
CA LEU A 85 6.43 -13.19 6.14
C LEU A 85 6.12 -13.71 4.73
N GLU A 86 5.26 -14.70 4.62
CA GLU A 86 4.81 -15.33 3.39
C GLU A 86 4.10 -14.33 2.48
N LEU A 87 3.27 -13.45 3.07
CA LEU A 87 2.61 -12.35 2.36
C LEU A 87 3.54 -11.17 2.13
N TYR A 88 4.49 -10.91 3.03
CA TYR A 88 5.43 -9.80 2.92
C TYR A 88 6.40 -9.98 1.75
N ALA A 89 6.68 -11.21 1.31
CA ALA A 89 7.63 -11.48 0.23
C ALA A 89 7.07 -11.25 -1.20
N ILE A 90 5.82 -10.83 -1.34
CA ILE A 90 5.08 -10.84 -2.62
C ILE A 90 4.80 -9.42 -3.09
N GLY A 91 5.04 -9.15 -4.39
CA GLY A 91 4.51 -7.96 -5.08
C GLY A 91 4.97 -6.64 -4.47
N ILE A 92 6.25 -6.51 -4.15
CA ILE A 92 6.85 -5.26 -3.67
C ILE A 92 7.83 -4.75 -4.73
N ASP A 93 7.64 -3.50 -5.13
CA ASP A 93 8.47 -2.80 -6.08
C ASP A 93 9.28 -1.68 -5.42
N ARG A 94 10.40 -1.34 -6.03
CA ARG A 94 11.14 -0.11 -5.70
C ARG A 94 10.63 1.01 -6.61
N VAL A 95 10.00 2.01 -6.03
CA VAL A 95 9.58 3.22 -6.73
C VAL A 95 10.66 4.28 -6.59
N GLU A 96 11.04 4.90 -7.71
CA GLU A 96 12.07 5.93 -7.77
C GLU A 96 11.42 7.32 -7.75
N ASN A 97 11.89 8.19 -6.85
CA ASN A 97 11.56 9.61 -6.81
C ASN A 97 12.36 10.35 -7.91
N ALA A 98 11.93 11.57 -8.24
CA ALA A 98 12.62 12.42 -9.23
C ALA A 98 14.08 12.75 -8.86
N ASP A 99 14.45 12.64 -7.57
CA ASP A 99 15.80 12.87 -7.05
C ASP A 99 16.65 11.59 -6.97
N HIS A 100 16.23 10.51 -7.65
CA HIS A 100 16.87 9.18 -7.66
C HIS A 100 16.87 8.44 -6.32
N THR A 101 16.29 9.02 -5.27
CA THR A 101 15.97 8.26 -4.07
C THR A 101 14.83 7.29 -4.38
N GLY A 102 14.65 6.26 -3.57
CA GLY A 102 13.57 5.31 -3.83
C GLY A 102 13.10 4.61 -2.57
N TYR A 103 11.84 4.21 -2.60
CA TYR A 103 11.13 3.58 -1.50
C TYR A 103 10.48 2.29 -1.98
N LEU A 104 10.16 1.41 -1.04
CA LEU A 104 9.44 0.17 -1.26
C LEU A 104 7.94 0.44 -1.17
N MET A 105 7.21 -0.01 -2.19
CA MET A 105 5.77 0.08 -2.27
C MET A 105 5.20 -1.22 -2.84
N ALA A 106 4.00 -1.58 -2.42
CA ALA A 106 3.26 -2.67 -3.02
C ALA A 106 3.01 -2.40 -4.51
N SER A 107 2.97 -3.46 -5.31
CA SER A 107 2.39 -3.41 -6.65
C SER A 107 0.89 -3.09 -6.57
N PRO A 108 0.23 -2.66 -7.66
CA PRO A 108 -1.21 -2.36 -7.67
C PRO A 108 -2.08 -3.49 -7.10
N GLU A 109 -1.80 -4.73 -7.50
CA GLU A 109 -2.52 -5.94 -7.10
C GLU A 109 -2.26 -6.25 -5.63
N LYS A 110 -0.99 -6.13 -5.21
CA LYS A 110 -0.59 -6.38 -3.83
C LYS A 110 -1.23 -5.37 -2.89
N ALA A 111 -1.34 -4.10 -3.27
CA ALA A 111 -2.00 -3.07 -2.48
C ALA A 111 -3.47 -3.41 -2.22
N LEU A 112 -4.20 -3.85 -3.26
CA LEU A 112 -5.59 -4.30 -3.11
C LEU A 112 -5.68 -5.58 -2.27
N CYS A 113 -4.81 -6.57 -2.49
CA CYS A 113 -4.77 -7.77 -1.66
C CYS A 113 -4.53 -7.44 -0.18
N ASP A 114 -3.55 -6.58 0.13
CA ASP A 114 -3.27 -6.16 1.50
C ASP A 114 -4.48 -5.46 2.12
N LYS A 115 -5.14 -4.56 1.38
CA LYS A 115 -6.36 -3.90 1.84
C LYS A 115 -7.43 -4.91 2.22
N LEU A 116 -7.75 -5.85 1.34
CA LEU A 116 -8.81 -6.86 1.58
C LEU A 116 -8.46 -7.82 2.74
N LEU A 117 -7.21 -8.29 2.76
CA LEU A 117 -6.75 -9.27 3.75
C LEU A 117 -6.73 -8.69 5.16
N PHE A 118 -6.30 -7.44 5.32
CA PHE A 118 -6.07 -6.83 6.62
C PHE A 118 -7.17 -5.86 7.07
N THR A 119 -8.20 -5.62 6.25
CA THR A 119 -9.42 -4.96 6.72
C THR A 119 -10.16 -5.87 7.71
N ARG A 120 -10.42 -5.33 8.90
CA ARG A 120 -11.11 -6.05 9.98
C ARG A 120 -12.56 -6.34 9.62
N ASN A 121 -13.06 -7.50 10.03
CA ASN A 121 -14.44 -7.94 9.81
C ASN A 121 -14.88 -8.00 8.34
N LEU A 122 -13.95 -7.85 7.39
CA LEU A 122 -14.22 -8.07 5.99
C LEU A 122 -14.15 -9.57 5.70
N ASN A 123 -15.26 -10.13 5.23
CA ASN A 123 -15.37 -11.53 4.83
C ASN A 123 -16.31 -11.66 3.63
N VAL A 124 -15.74 -11.68 2.43
CA VAL A 124 -16.45 -11.74 1.15
C VAL A 124 -15.78 -12.79 0.30
N GLY A 125 -16.43 -13.95 0.15
CA GLY A 125 -15.88 -15.12 -0.58
C GLY A 125 -16.59 -15.43 -1.89
N THR A 126 -17.57 -14.61 -2.30
CA THR A 126 -18.30 -14.80 -3.56
C THR A 126 -17.91 -13.74 -4.57
N MET A 127 -17.93 -14.08 -5.85
CA MET A 127 -17.64 -13.13 -6.93
C MET A 127 -18.62 -11.95 -6.91
N CYS A 128 -19.91 -12.20 -6.68
CA CYS A 128 -20.93 -11.15 -6.62
C CYS A 128 -20.65 -10.15 -5.49
N GLY A 129 -20.44 -10.64 -4.27
CA GLY A 129 -20.13 -9.76 -3.14
C GLY A 129 -18.77 -9.06 -3.29
N MET A 130 -17.79 -9.71 -3.95
CA MET A 130 -16.51 -9.07 -4.22
C MET A 130 -16.66 -7.92 -5.20
N ARG A 131 -17.54 -8.03 -6.21
CA ARG A 131 -17.83 -6.92 -7.13
C ARG A 131 -18.49 -5.75 -6.40
N GLU A 132 -19.51 -6.04 -5.60
CA GLU A 132 -20.18 -5.03 -4.76
C GLU A 132 -19.17 -4.30 -3.86
N LEU A 133 -18.35 -5.05 -3.14
CA LEU A 133 -17.29 -4.47 -2.31
C LEU A 133 -16.30 -3.59 -3.10
N LEU A 134 -15.82 -4.09 -4.25
CA LEU A 134 -14.82 -3.35 -5.01
C LEU A 134 -15.39 -2.07 -5.61
N PHE A 135 -16.55 -2.14 -6.26
CA PHE A 135 -17.09 -1.04 -7.05
C PHE A 135 -17.99 -0.11 -6.24
N ASP A 136 -18.76 -0.63 -5.30
CA ASP A 136 -19.76 0.15 -4.57
C ASP A 136 -19.20 0.66 -3.23
N ASP A 137 -18.45 -0.15 -2.49
CA ASP A 137 -17.89 0.26 -1.18
C ASP A 137 -16.52 0.93 -1.29
N LEU A 138 -15.63 0.40 -2.14
CA LEU A 138 -14.26 0.89 -2.28
C LEU A 138 -14.05 1.84 -3.48
N SER A 139 -15.08 2.05 -4.29
CA SER A 139 -15.00 2.92 -5.49
C SER A 139 -13.84 2.55 -6.44
N VAL A 140 -13.50 1.27 -6.54
CA VAL A 140 -12.36 0.82 -7.36
C VAL A 140 -12.62 1.13 -8.82
N ASP A 141 -11.64 1.78 -9.47
CA ASP A 141 -11.67 2.03 -10.90
C ASP A 141 -11.61 0.71 -11.69
N ASP A 142 -12.63 0.43 -12.50
CA ASP A 142 -12.77 -0.82 -13.26
C ASP A 142 -11.63 -0.96 -14.29
N ASP A 143 -11.19 0.15 -14.89
CA ASP A 143 -10.10 0.17 -15.86
C ASP A 143 -8.76 -0.19 -15.20
N SER A 144 -8.58 0.13 -13.91
CA SER A 144 -7.39 -0.26 -13.16
C SER A 144 -7.21 -1.78 -13.11
N LEU A 145 -8.30 -2.54 -12.96
CA LEU A 145 -8.29 -4.01 -12.81
C LEU A 145 -7.85 -4.72 -14.09
N VAL A 146 -8.11 -4.14 -15.27
CA VAL A 146 -7.71 -4.73 -16.55
C VAL A 146 -6.18 -4.87 -16.64
N ARG A 147 -5.44 -3.95 -16.02
CA ARG A 147 -3.97 -3.90 -16.05
C ARG A 147 -3.30 -4.77 -15.00
N PHE A 148 -4.06 -5.39 -14.10
CA PHE A 148 -3.51 -6.16 -12.99
C PHE A 148 -2.80 -7.42 -13.49
N ASN A 149 -1.67 -7.77 -12.90
CA ASN A 149 -1.01 -9.05 -13.06
C ASN A 149 -1.66 -10.11 -12.14
N PRO A 150 -2.44 -11.08 -12.67
CA PRO A 150 -3.13 -12.07 -11.85
C PRO A 150 -2.18 -12.95 -11.04
N GLU A 151 -0.92 -13.10 -11.46
CA GLU A 151 0.06 -13.94 -10.77
C GLU A 151 0.43 -13.41 -9.38
N VAL A 152 0.39 -12.09 -9.18
CA VAL A 152 0.59 -11.49 -7.84
C VAL A 152 -0.56 -11.87 -6.92
N ILE A 153 -1.79 -11.89 -7.43
CA ILE A 153 -2.99 -12.28 -6.69
C ILE A 153 -2.94 -13.79 -6.36
N ARG A 154 -2.53 -14.63 -7.32
CA ARG A 154 -2.32 -16.08 -7.10
C ARG A 154 -1.25 -16.34 -6.05
N ALA A 155 -0.15 -15.58 -6.07
CA ALA A 155 0.89 -15.67 -5.04
C ALA A 155 0.33 -15.30 -3.66
N CYS A 156 -0.45 -14.20 -3.56
CA CYS A 156 -1.10 -13.81 -2.30
C CYS A 156 -2.08 -14.88 -1.79
N MET A 157 -2.85 -15.50 -2.70
CA MET A 157 -3.75 -16.61 -2.37
C MET A 157 -2.98 -17.82 -1.82
N SER A 158 -1.79 -18.10 -2.37
CA SER A 158 -0.95 -19.23 -1.97
C SER A 158 -0.31 -19.05 -0.58
N ALA A 159 -0.24 -17.82 -0.06
CA ALA A 159 0.16 -17.57 1.32
C ALA A 159 -0.90 -17.99 2.36
N GLY A 160 -2.11 -18.36 1.92
CA GLY A 160 -3.11 -19.08 2.73
C GLY A 160 -4.02 -18.22 3.61
N LEU A 161 -3.86 -16.90 3.63
CA LEU A 161 -4.74 -16.01 4.40
C LEU A 161 -6.02 -15.69 3.62
N LYS A 162 -7.20 -15.94 4.22
CA LYS A 162 -8.53 -15.68 3.62
C LYS A 162 -8.61 -16.09 2.14
N SER A 163 -8.18 -17.32 1.81
CA SER A 163 -8.03 -17.80 0.43
C SER A 163 -9.29 -17.65 -0.42
N ASP A 164 -10.48 -17.83 0.16
CA ASP A 164 -11.76 -17.68 -0.55
C ASP A 164 -11.99 -16.24 -1.04
N MET A 165 -11.57 -15.26 -0.24
CA MET A 165 -11.67 -13.85 -0.59
C MET A 165 -10.69 -13.49 -1.71
N VAL A 166 -9.44 -13.94 -1.61
CA VAL A 166 -8.44 -13.69 -2.67
C VAL A 166 -8.82 -14.41 -3.96
N LYS A 167 -9.43 -15.60 -3.85
CA LYS A 167 -9.99 -16.33 -5.00
C LYS A 167 -11.13 -15.57 -5.65
N ALA A 168 -12.07 -15.01 -4.87
CA ALA A 168 -13.15 -14.18 -5.40
C ALA A 168 -12.60 -12.94 -6.11
N LEU A 169 -11.58 -12.28 -5.55
CA LEU A 169 -10.87 -11.18 -6.21
C LEU A 169 -10.28 -11.63 -7.55
N LEU A 170 -9.55 -12.75 -7.56
CA LEU A 170 -8.94 -13.29 -8.77
C LEU A 170 -9.98 -13.53 -9.86
N GLN A 171 -11.14 -14.11 -9.53
CA GLN A 171 -12.23 -14.32 -10.48
C GLN A 171 -12.76 -13.00 -11.07
N VAL A 172 -12.91 -11.95 -10.24
CA VAL A 172 -13.32 -10.63 -10.73
C VAL A 172 -12.28 -10.08 -11.70
N VAL A 173 -11.00 -10.11 -11.34
CA VAL A 173 -9.92 -9.60 -12.20
C VAL A 173 -9.84 -10.36 -13.53
N THR A 174 -9.85 -11.69 -13.51
CA THR A 174 -9.78 -12.50 -14.75
C THR A 174 -10.99 -12.26 -15.64
N SER A 175 -12.19 -12.11 -15.06
CA SER A 175 -13.41 -11.79 -15.83
C SER A 175 -13.33 -10.44 -16.55
N ARG A 176 -12.64 -9.44 -15.97
CA ARG A 176 -12.44 -8.12 -16.61
C ARG A 176 -11.42 -8.15 -17.73
N GLN A 177 -10.47 -9.08 -17.68
CA GLN A 177 -9.44 -9.26 -18.70
C GLN A 177 -9.91 -10.05 -19.92
N GLY A 178 -11.15 -10.57 -19.92
CA GLY A 178 -11.64 -11.48 -20.96
C GLY A 178 -10.92 -12.83 -20.97
N VAL A 179 -10.26 -13.18 -19.87
CA VAL A 179 -9.62 -14.48 -19.66
C VAL A 179 -10.60 -15.32 -18.86
N ASP A 180 -11.47 -16.06 -19.55
CA ASP A 180 -12.32 -17.06 -18.92
C ASP A 180 -11.45 -18.17 -18.31
N LEU A 181 -11.74 -18.54 -17.06
CA LEU A 181 -11.05 -19.58 -16.27
C LEU A 181 -11.40 -20.99 -16.75
#